data_AF-A0A3F3Q9F5-F1
#
_entry.id   AF-A0A3F3Q9F5-F1
#
_cell.length_a   1.000
_cell.length_b   1.000
_cell.length_c   1.000
_cell.angle_alpha   90.00
_cell.angle_beta   90.00
_cell.angle_gamma   90.00
#
_symmetry.space_group_name_H-M   'P 1'
#
loop_
_entity.id
_entity.type
_entity.pdbx_description
1 polymer ?
#
loop_
_entity_poly.entity_id
_entity_poly.type
_entity_poly.pdbx_seq_one_letter_code
_entity_poly.pdbx_strand_id
1 'polypeptide(L)'
;MSDKEALGPPTKSTLQDGEWKPNIVVGVDFGMTHTGVAYSYGPDWPPPKTIQRWPGKLPGELANKVPTCIIYGSDSKTVSHWGFQCDIDNYEARTKEFFKLHLAPQYVRDGGPSLTEAQKWFQDYIQCIYRHVVSYFETTIPQFVMQRVEFIFSVPTTWKDVRMVEEIRRLLMQVIDARNPNHRARIGLTEAEAAAVYAGNEHYGQDDTILVCDSGGGTTDVNVLKLLSAQSEPTQLAQLGHVEGHPIGSVFIDREIHRLMCKRLEGIHQHLKSSPNTTAWRMTFGRFQRYKCAFGTDATATPWLKLDVPGLDPNLDFPEVGIFNGQMQIAWEDVQKSFDSKVDGIFQLIDTHIQQLRAQGSSDDIKYLVLSGGLGSSPYVRQRLQEKYNSSSKVSPTGVNMQVLMADEPQLVVVHGLVMDRTQQLKRGVLTFGFRCAPVSYGIICHKVYNREIHVGERVQMDVRDKRLYALDQIDWLVVKGRPIPPTGVTKEFHLRTDVGLEAGIHNVEIVMSTELPDRLPRSLSHEGWQTVCNLDIATDNVDRKLKNRHWYSSKPAFWRTSFEVRVVVGPADLSFQLWSRGERIRSKHEPISVHWMPAEKT
;
A
#
# COMPACT_ATOMS: atom_id res chain seq x y z
N MET A 1 -35.96 18.98 -18.74
CA MET A 1 -35.77 19.81 -17.53
C MET A 1 -34.43 19.42 -16.96
N SER A 2 -33.55 20.42 -16.81
CA SER A 2 -32.11 20.29 -16.64
C SER A 2 -31.78 20.49 -15.16
N ASP A 3 -31.39 19.43 -14.47
CA ASP A 3 -30.80 19.54 -13.13
C ASP A 3 -29.28 19.62 -13.26
N LYS A 4 -28.80 20.85 -13.43
CA LYS A 4 -27.42 21.23 -13.17
C LYS A 4 -27.32 21.52 -11.67
N GLU A 5 -26.92 20.52 -10.88
CA GLU A 5 -26.41 20.79 -9.53
C GLU A 5 -25.01 21.41 -9.65
N ALA A 6 -24.93 22.69 -9.29
CA ALA A 6 -23.70 23.44 -9.25
C ALA A 6 -22.79 22.90 -8.14
N LEU A 7 -21.62 22.39 -8.53
CA LEU A 7 -20.49 22.13 -7.65
C LEU A 7 -20.10 23.44 -6.95
N GLY A 8 -20.43 23.56 -5.67
CA GLY A 8 -19.93 24.64 -4.81
C GLY A 8 -18.40 24.57 -4.65
N PRO A 9 -17.75 25.68 -4.29
CA PRO A 9 -16.29 25.72 -4.15
C PRO A 9 -15.83 24.73 -3.06
N PRO A 10 -14.66 24.09 -3.24
CA PRO A 10 -14.16 23.10 -2.29
C PRO A 10 -13.99 23.74 -0.91
N THR A 11 -14.70 23.19 0.06
CA THR A 11 -14.64 23.59 1.46
C THR A 11 -13.20 23.38 1.93
N LYS A 12 -12.54 24.43 2.43
CA LYS A 12 -11.24 24.35 3.10
C LYS A 12 -11.29 23.23 4.14
N SER A 13 -10.65 22.11 3.86
CA SER A 13 -10.55 21.01 4.81
C SER A 13 -9.87 21.54 6.07
N THR A 14 -10.58 21.43 7.18
CA THR A 14 -10.13 21.93 8.50
C THR A 14 -9.18 20.90 9.11
N LEU A 15 -8.03 20.70 8.46
CA LEU A 15 -6.86 20.03 9.03
C LEU A 15 -6.10 21.05 9.90
N GLN A 16 -6.70 21.45 11.02
CA GLN A 16 -5.97 22.07 12.13
C GLN A 16 -5.79 21.03 13.24
N ASP A 17 -4.80 20.16 13.05
CA ASP A 17 -3.96 19.67 14.15
C ASP A 17 -3.13 20.86 14.61
N GLY A 18 -3.59 21.56 15.65
CA GLY A 18 -2.78 22.56 16.31
C GLY A 18 -1.73 21.88 17.17
N GLU A 19 -0.49 21.78 16.66
CA GLU A 19 0.79 22.07 17.37
C GLU A 19 2.04 21.51 16.68
N TRP A 20 1.93 20.61 15.70
CA TRP A 20 3.12 20.05 15.03
C TRP A 20 3.03 20.15 13.51
N LYS A 21 3.97 20.88 12.89
CA LYS A 21 4.13 20.99 11.43
C LYS A 21 5.57 20.67 11.03
N PRO A 22 5.80 19.79 10.05
CA PRO A 22 7.16 19.46 9.64
C PRO A 22 7.83 20.63 8.93
N ASN A 23 9.14 20.72 9.10
CA ASN A 23 10.04 21.53 8.28
C ASN A 23 10.57 20.74 7.10
N ILE A 24 10.64 19.41 7.22
CA ILE A 24 11.14 18.49 6.20
C ILE A 24 10.14 17.34 6.08
N VAL A 25 9.80 16.99 4.84
CA VAL A 25 9.03 15.79 4.50
C VAL A 25 9.95 14.83 3.80
N VAL A 26 9.99 13.58 4.28
CA VAL A 26 10.77 12.49 3.70
C VAL A 26 9.80 11.41 3.24
N GLY A 27 9.74 11.14 1.94
CA GLY A 27 9.08 9.95 1.40
C GLY A 27 10.03 8.76 1.49
N VAL A 28 9.52 7.61 1.91
CA VAL A 28 10.24 6.34 1.92
C VAL A 28 9.39 5.28 1.22
N ASP A 29 9.88 4.81 0.08
CA ASP A 29 9.31 3.67 -0.62
C ASP A 29 10.07 2.41 -0.21
N PHE A 30 9.55 1.68 0.78
CA PHE A 30 10.08 0.39 1.21
C PHE A 30 9.71 -0.68 0.17
N GLY A 31 10.42 -0.69 -0.96
CA GLY A 31 10.16 -1.61 -2.06
C GLY A 31 10.69 -3.02 -1.79
N MET A 32 10.22 -3.97 -2.61
CA MET A 32 10.59 -5.38 -2.40
C MET A 32 12.09 -5.62 -2.62
N THR A 33 12.62 -5.22 -3.77
CA THR A 33 14.03 -5.43 -4.09
C THR A 33 14.90 -4.26 -3.66
N HIS A 34 14.37 -3.05 -3.75
CA HIS A 34 15.08 -1.82 -3.44
C HIS A 34 14.18 -0.81 -2.75
N THR A 35 14.76 0.00 -1.89
CA THR A 35 14.12 1.10 -1.17
C THR A 35 14.54 2.44 -1.74
N GLY A 36 13.59 3.33 -2.00
CA GLY A 36 13.83 4.71 -2.42
C GLY A 36 13.58 5.70 -1.29
N VAL A 37 14.36 6.78 -1.24
CA VAL A 37 14.14 7.89 -0.31
C VAL A 37 14.22 9.21 -1.07
N ALA A 38 13.20 10.05 -0.91
CA ALA A 38 13.17 11.42 -1.43
C ALA A 38 12.67 12.38 -0.36
N TYR A 39 12.99 13.66 -0.49
CA TYR A 39 12.59 14.65 0.48
C TYR A 39 12.33 16.01 -0.16
N SER A 40 11.60 16.84 0.57
CA SER A 40 11.46 18.28 0.31
C SER A 40 11.40 19.01 1.65
N TYR A 41 11.66 20.32 1.63
CA TYR A 41 11.78 21.13 2.83
C TYR A 41 11.04 22.47 2.68
N GLY A 42 10.43 22.90 3.77
CA GLY A 42 9.73 24.17 3.86
C GLY A 42 10.69 25.36 4.03
N PRO A 43 10.17 26.59 3.91
CA PRO A 43 8.77 26.91 3.60
C PRO A 43 8.43 26.78 2.10
N ASP A 44 9.43 26.72 1.22
CA ASP A 44 9.22 26.78 -0.23
C ASP A 44 8.67 25.50 -0.84
N TRP A 45 9.01 24.35 -0.24
CA TRP A 45 8.65 23.00 -0.70
C TRP A 45 8.94 22.82 -2.21
N PRO A 46 10.23 22.82 -2.61
CA PRO A 46 10.61 22.58 -4.00
C PRO A 46 10.25 21.15 -4.45
N PRO A 47 10.35 20.85 -5.76
CA PRO A 47 10.22 19.48 -6.26
C PRO A 47 11.08 18.48 -5.46
N PRO A 48 10.62 17.24 -5.27
CA PRO A 48 11.32 16.26 -4.45
C PRO A 48 12.77 16.03 -4.88
N LYS A 49 13.67 15.91 -3.91
CA LYS A 49 15.08 15.54 -4.11
C LYS A 49 15.30 14.10 -3.66
N THR A 50 15.92 13.28 -4.52
CA THR A 50 16.24 11.88 -4.20
C THR A 50 17.56 11.77 -3.45
N ILE A 51 17.62 10.93 -2.41
CA ILE A 51 18.89 10.52 -1.79
C ILE A 51 19.51 9.43 -2.66
N GLN A 52 20.64 9.74 -3.28
CA GLN A 52 21.32 8.84 -4.21
C GLN A 52 22.68 8.32 -3.73
N ARG A 53 23.20 8.90 -2.64
CA ARG A 53 24.47 8.49 -2.03
C ARG A 53 24.17 7.50 -0.90
N TRP A 54 24.68 6.29 -1.03
CA TRP A 54 24.40 5.18 -0.12
C TRP A 54 25.71 4.56 0.40
N PRO A 55 25.74 4.05 1.63
CA PRO A 55 26.91 3.34 2.14
C PRO A 55 27.16 2.06 1.33
N GLY A 56 28.43 1.63 1.25
CA GLY A 56 28.85 0.47 0.45
C GLY A 56 29.15 0.79 -1.02
N LYS A 57 28.87 2.02 -1.46
CA LYS A 57 29.24 2.53 -2.79
C LYS A 57 30.55 3.32 -2.76
N LEU A 58 31.30 3.29 -3.86
CA LEU A 58 32.51 4.09 -4.01
C LEU A 58 32.16 5.60 -4.05
N PRO A 59 33.07 6.48 -3.58
CA PRO A 59 32.85 7.92 -3.68
C PRO A 59 32.55 8.35 -5.12
N GLY A 60 31.36 8.92 -5.35
CA GLY A 60 30.92 9.39 -6.66
C GLY A 60 29.92 8.46 -7.37
N GLU A 61 29.78 7.20 -6.95
CA GLU A 61 28.71 6.34 -7.44
C GLU A 61 27.36 6.77 -6.85
N LEU A 62 26.37 6.97 -7.72
CA LEU A 62 25.00 7.32 -7.37
C LEU A 62 24.07 6.17 -7.69
N ALA A 63 23.08 5.94 -6.83
CA ALA A 63 22.00 4.99 -7.09
C ALA A 63 20.68 5.56 -6.61
N ASN A 64 19.65 5.54 -7.47
CA ASN A 64 18.32 6.07 -7.15
C ASN A 64 17.64 5.35 -5.98
N LYS A 65 18.00 4.08 -5.77
CA LYS A 65 17.49 3.24 -4.69
C LYS A 65 18.61 2.36 -4.12
N VAL A 66 18.41 1.90 -2.89
CA VAL A 66 19.31 0.99 -2.17
C VAL A 66 18.68 -0.40 -2.06
N PRO A 67 19.44 -1.52 -2.18
CA PRO A 67 18.88 -2.86 -2.03
C PRO A 67 18.20 -3.08 -0.68
N THR A 68 17.03 -3.74 -0.70
CA THR A 68 16.28 -4.08 0.52
C THR A 68 16.80 -5.37 1.12
N CYS A 69 18.00 -5.32 1.71
CA CYS A 69 18.64 -6.48 2.33
C CYS A 69 19.50 -6.11 3.54
N ILE A 70 19.66 -7.07 4.45
CA ILE A 70 20.52 -6.97 5.64
C ILE A 70 21.31 -8.26 5.88
N ILE A 71 22.48 -8.13 6.49
CA ILE A 71 23.29 -9.23 7.02
C ILE A 71 23.50 -8.96 8.52
N TYR A 72 23.32 -10.00 9.34
CA TYR A 72 23.63 -9.94 10.76
C TYR A 72 25.08 -10.35 11.02
N GLY A 73 25.66 -9.82 12.09
CA GLY A 73 26.94 -10.30 12.63
C GLY A 73 26.85 -11.74 13.14
N SER A 74 27.97 -12.28 13.61
CA SER A 74 28.04 -13.63 14.20
C SER A 74 27.10 -13.82 15.39
N ASP A 75 26.74 -12.75 16.09
CA ASP A 75 25.75 -12.75 17.19
C ASP A 75 24.30 -12.96 16.73
N SER A 76 24.03 -12.95 15.42
CA SER A 76 22.69 -13.03 14.81
C SER A 76 21.69 -11.99 15.34
N LYS A 77 22.18 -10.88 15.91
CA LYS A 77 21.37 -9.84 16.55
C LYS A 77 21.70 -8.44 16.06
N THR A 78 22.97 -8.16 15.79
CA THR A 78 23.40 -6.85 15.30
C THR A 78 23.49 -6.87 13.78
N VAL A 79 22.95 -5.83 13.13
CA VAL A 79 23.12 -5.65 11.68
C VAL A 79 24.58 -5.28 11.43
N SER A 80 25.29 -6.10 10.66
CA SER A 80 26.67 -5.85 10.26
C SER A 80 26.73 -5.08 8.94
N HIS A 81 25.86 -5.43 7.99
CA HIS A 81 25.80 -4.82 6.66
C HIS A 81 24.34 -4.67 6.21
N TRP A 82 24.06 -3.67 5.38
CA TRP A 82 22.76 -3.45 4.77
C TRP A 82 22.92 -2.81 3.38
N GLY A 83 21.92 -2.98 2.52
CA GLY A 83 21.94 -2.37 1.19
C GLY A 83 23.15 -2.78 0.36
N PHE A 84 23.86 -1.81 -0.21
CA PHE A 84 25.06 -2.07 -1.03
C PHE A 84 26.27 -2.59 -0.21
N GLN A 85 26.22 -2.54 1.12
CA GLN A 85 27.26 -3.14 1.95
C GLN A 85 27.11 -4.67 2.03
N CYS A 86 25.96 -5.22 1.64
CA CYS A 86 25.77 -6.66 1.59
C CYS A 86 26.55 -7.22 0.41
N ASP A 87 27.71 -7.82 0.70
CA ASP A 87 28.54 -8.48 -0.31
C ASP A 87 27.86 -9.75 -0.83
N ILE A 88 27.51 -9.73 -2.11
CA ILE A 88 26.85 -10.84 -2.81
C ILE A 88 27.86 -11.96 -3.13
N ASP A 89 29.15 -11.62 -3.22
CA ASP A 89 30.24 -12.56 -3.51
C ASP A 89 30.73 -13.28 -2.25
N ASN A 90 30.33 -12.81 -1.05
CA ASN A 90 30.64 -13.50 0.20
C ASN A 90 29.76 -14.75 0.39
N TYR A 91 30.37 -15.90 0.10
CA TYR A 91 29.72 -17.20 0.09
C TYR A 91 29.22 -17.72 1.46
N GLU A 92 29.66 -17.14 2.57
CA GLU A 92 29.27 -17.54 3.93
C GLU A 92 28.18 -16.63 4.54
N ALA A 93 27.98 -15.44 3.96
CA ALA A 93 27.04 -14.45 4.48
C ALA A 93 25.58 -14.83 4.16
N ARG A 94 24.75 -14.96 5.20
CA ARG A 94 23.31 -15.21 5.06
C ARG A 94 22.53 -13.90 4.90
N THR A 95 22.54 -13.36 3.69
CA THR A 95 21.74 -12.19 3.32
C THR A 95 20.25 -12.44 3.55
N LYS A 96 19.60 -11.49 4.24
CA LYS A 96 18.17 -11.50 4.51
C LYS A 96 17.51 -10.53 3.53
N GLU A 97 16.72 -11.09 2.62
CA GLU A 97 16.05 -10.39 1.52
C GLU A 97 14.60 -10.90 1.38
N PHE A 98 13.81 -10.25 0.53
CA PHE A 98 12.41 -10.62 0.27
C PHE A 98 11.45 -10.62 1.46
N PHE A 99 11.83 -10.06 2.61
CA PHE A 99 11.02 -10.11 3.83
C PHE A 99 9.74 -9.27 3.81
N LYS A 100 9.60 -8.30 2.90
CA LYS A 100 8.32 -7.58 2.68
C LYS A 100 7.17 -8.54 2.32
N LEU A 101 7.42 -9.62 1.56
CA LEU A 101 6.40 -10.63 1.24
C LEU A 101 5.89 -11.34 2.50
N HIS A 102 6.76 -11.48 3.50
CA HIS A 102 6.48 -12.22 4.73
C HIS A 102 5.93 -11.36 5.87
N LEU A 103 5.77 -10.04 5.64
CA LEU A 103 5.04 -9.13 6.51
C LEU A 103 3.53 -9.38 6.42
N ALA A 104 3.04 -9.83 5.27
CA ALA A 104 1.64 -10.14 5.03
C ALA A 104 1.29 -11.55 5.56
N PRO A 105 0.32 -11.71 6.47
CA PRO A 105 -0.05 -13.02 7.04
C PRO A 105 -0.48 -14.05 5.98
N GLN A 106 -1.10 -13.58 4.90
CA GLN A 106 -1.68 -14.37 3.81
C GLN A 106 -0.66 -14.98 2.85
N TYR A 107 0.63 -14.61 2.93
CA TYR A 107 1.63 -15.18 2.03
C TYR A 107 2.03 -16.61 2.46
N VAL A 108 1.92 -17.56 1.53
CA VAL A 108 2.33 -18.96 1.76
C VAL A 108 3.83 -19.01 2.06
N ARG A 109 4.17 -19.49 3.25
CA ARG A 109 5.55 -19.57 3.76
C ARG A 109 6.24 -20.83 3.26
N ASP A 110 6.63 -20.82 1.99
CA ASP A 110 7.44 -21.90 1.40
C ASP A 110 8.91 -21.74 1.82
N GLY A 111 9.26 -22.19 3.03
CA GLY A 111 10.63 -22.13 3.57
C GLY A 111 11.19 -20.73 3.90
N GLY A 112 10.37 -19.67 3.78
CA GLY A 112 10.75 -18.29 4.11
C GLY A 112 10.61 -17.94 5.61
N PRO A 113 11.00 -16.72 6.03
CA PRO A 113 10.97 -16.30 7.44
C PRO A 113 9.56 -16.35 8.06
N SER A 114 9.53 -16.53 9.38
CA SER A 114 8.34 -16.29 10.20
C SER A 114 7.93 -14.81 10.18
N LEU A 115 6.68 -14.51 10.60
CA LEU A 115 6.19 -13.13 10.62
C LEU A 115 7.06 -12.27 11.54
N THR A 116 7.37 -12.81 12.71
CA THR A 116 8.23 -12.18 13.71
C THR A 116 9.63 -11.91 13.17
N GLU A 117 10.23 -12.85 12.43
CA GLU A 117 11.52 -12.62 11.78
C GLU A 117 11.43 -11.55 10.71
N ALA A 118 10.41 -11.58 9.86
CA ALA A 118 10.21 -10.58 8.82
C ALA A 118 9.98 -9.17 9.41
N GLN A 119 9.17 -9.06 10.46
CA GLN A 119 8.95 -7.81 11.21
C GLN A 119 10.22 -7.31 11.88
N LYS A 120 11.07 -8.21 12.39
CA LYS A 120 12.38 -7.85 12.94
C LYS A 120 13.30 -7.32 11.83
N TRP A 121 13.43 -8.04 10.72
CA TRP A 121 14.28 -7.62 9.61
C TRP A 121 13.80 -6.29 9.01
N PHE A 122 12.49 -6.07 8.95
CA PHE A 122 11.91 -4.78 8.60
C PHE A 122 12.33 -3.67 9.55
N GLN A 123 12.14 -3.82 10.86
CA GLN A 123 12.54 -2.81 11.84
C GLN A 123 14.04 -2.49 11.77
N ASP A 124 14.88 -3.52 11.74
CA ASP A 124 16.33 -3.38 11.70
C ASP A 124 16.80 -2.72 10.39
N TYR A 125 16.16 -3.01 9.27
CA TYR A 125 16.46 -2.35 7.99
C TYR A 125 15.97 -0.89 7.96
N ILE A 126 14.74 -0.60 8.39
CA ILE A 126 14.23 0.78 8.47
C ILE A 126 15.06 1.61 9.46
N GLN A 127 15.58 0.99 10.52
CA GLN A 127 16.51 1.63 11.43
C GLN A 127 17.79 2.09 10.72
N CYS A 128 18.31 1.28 9.80
CA CYS A 128 19.49 1.63 8.99
C CYS A 128 19.17 2.77 8.02
N ILE A 129 18.03 2.71 7.33
CA ILE A 129 17.53 3.80 6.47
C ILE A 129 17.41 5.10 7.26
N TYR A 130 16.72 5.07 8.40
CA TYR A 130 16.51 6.24 9.25
C TYR A 130 17.84 6.87 9.71
N ARG A 131 18.80 6.06 10.19
CA ARG A 131 20.13 6.54 10.58
C ARG A 131 20.88 7.19 9.42
N HIS A 132 20.81 6.59 8.23
CA HIS A 132 21.44 7.13 7.03
C HIS A 132 20.83 8.48 6.62
N VAL A 133 19.50 8.57 6.61
CA VAL A 133 18.80 9.82 6.26
C VAL A 133 19.12 10.94 7.26
N VAL A 134 19.12 10.63 8.56
CA VAL A 134 19.51 11.57 9.61
C VAL A 134 20.95 12.05 9.42
N SER A 135 21.90 11.14 9.24
CA SER A 135 23.31 11.49 9.00
C SER A 135 23.51 12.32 7.73
N TYR A 136 22.78 11.99 6.66
CA TYR A 136 22.77 12.78 5.43
C TYR A 136 22.28 14.21 5.70
N PHE A 137 21.20 14.40 6.47
CA PHE A 137 20.72 15.75 6.78
C PHE A 137 21.58 16.52 7.78
N GLU A 138 22.20 15.87 8.75
CA GLU A 138 23.17 16.51 9.66
C GLU A 138 24.34 17.15 8.90
N THR A 139 24.70 16.63 7.73
CA THR A 139 25.78 17.16 6.89
C THR A 139 25.32 18.13 5.80
N THR A 140 24.01 18.15 5.47
CA THR A 140 23.49 18.91 4.32
C THR A 140 22.48 20.00 4.67
N ILE A 141 21.87 19.95 5.87
CA ILE A 141 20.85 20.88 6.33
C ILE A 141 21.34 21.63 7.59
N PRO A 142 21.43 22.97 7.54
CA PRO A 142 21.78 23.77 8.72
C PRO A 142 20.83 23.53 9.90
N GLN A 143 21.41 23.38 11.10
CA GLN A 143 20.66 23.22 12.36
C GLN A 143 19.64 22.06 12.32
N PHE A 144 19.97 20.97 11.61
CA PHE A 144 19.06 19.83 11.41
C PHE A 144 18.48 19.26 12.72
N VAL A 145 19.24 19.25 13.81
CA VAL A 145 18.82 18.75 15.13
C VAL A 145 17.52 19.40 15.63
N MET A 146 17.25 20.65 15.25
CA MET A 146 16.04 21.39 15.64
C MET A 146 14.87 21.22 14.66
N GLN A 147 15.09 20.56 13.52
CA GLN A 147 14.10 20.44 12.46
C GLN A 147 13.05 19.38 12.80
N ARG A 148 11.79 19.69 12.53
CA ARG A 148 10.72 18.69 12.58
C ARG A 148 10.67 17.92 11.27
N VAL A 149 10.77 16.60 11.33
CA VAL A 149 10.84 15.75 10.14
C VAL A 149 9.67 14.77 10.13
N GLU A 150 8.90 14.77 9.04
CA GLU A 150 7.82 13.80 8.82
C GLU A 150 8.29 12.76 7.80
N PHE A 151 8.44 11.52 8.25
CA PHE A 151 8.73 10.37 7.41
C PHE A 151 7.43 9.72 6.97
N ILE A 152 7.19 9.66 5.67
CA ILE A 152 5.97 9.15 5.05
C ILE A 152 6.33 7.89 4.29
N PHE A 153 5.70 6.78 4.66
CA PHE A 153 5.91 5.48 4.04
C PHE A 153 4.74 5.14 3.12
N SER A 154 5.04 4.65 1.92
CA SER A 154 4.04 3.97 1.10
C SER A 154 3.71 2.61 1.68
N VAL A 155 2.55 2.08 1.30
CA VAL A 155 2.20 0.67 1.55
C VAL A 155 1.74 0.00 0.25
N PRO A 156 1.95 -1.32 0.10
CA PRO A 156 1.46 -2.06 -1.05
C PRO A 156 -0.05 -1.98 -1.18
N THR A 157 -0.57 -1.85 -2.40
CA THR A 157 -2.02 -1.89 -2.65
C THR A 157 -2.63 -3.26 -2.31
N THR A 158 -1.79 -4.31 -2.34
CA THR A 158 -2.18 -5.67 -1.95
C THR A 158 -2.55 -5.82 -0.48
N TRP A 159 -2.18 -4.86 0.39
CA TRP A 159 -2.46 -4.90 1.82
C TRP A 159 -3.87 -4.39 2.11
N LYS A 160 -4.85 -5.29 1.99
CA LYS A 160 -6.28 -4.98 2.20
C LYS A 160 -6.71 -5.03 3.67
N ASP A 161 -5.91 -5.66 4.53
CA ASP A 161 -6.18 -5.74 5.96
C ASP A 161 -5.55 -4.54 6.68
N VAL A 162 -6.39 -3.64 7.18
CA VAL A 162 -5.93 -2.45 7.91
C VAL A 162 -5.17 -2.81 9.18
N ARG A 163 -5.47 -3.94 9.84
CA ARG A 163 -4.75 -4.38 11.06
C ARG A 163 -3.26 -4.58 10.79
N MET A 164 -2.93 -5.12 9.62
CA MET A 164 -1.55 -5.28 9.17
C MET A 164 -0.86 -3.92 9.00
N VAL A 165 -1.56 -2.92 8.44
CA VAL A 165 -1.02 -1.57 8.27
C VAL A 165 -0.77 -0.91 9.63
N GLU A 166 -1.66 -1.11 10.60
CA GLU A 166 -1.48 -0.66 11.98
C GLU A 166 -0.27 -1.29 12.67
N GLU A 167 -0.06 -2.59 12.49
CA GLU A 167 1.12 -3.27 13.00
C GLU A 167 2.41 -2.62 12.44
N ILE A 168 2.47 -2.38 11.14
CA ILE A 168 3.60 -1.73 10.49
C ILE A 168 3.78 -0.28 10.96
N ARG A 169 2.70 0.50 11.09
CA ARG A 169 2.74 1.86 11.64
C ARG A 169 3.37 1.87 13.02
N ARG A 170 2.97 0.95 13.90
CA ARG A 170 3.55 0.82 15.25
C ARG A 170 5.04 0.51 15.20
N LEU A 171 5.49 -0.39 14.31
CA LEU A 171 6.91 -0.70 14.13
C LEU A 171 7.70 0.53 13.66
N LEU A 172 7.16 1.31 12.72
CA LEU A 172 7.79 2.54 12.23
C LEU A 172 7.93 3.59 13.34
N MET A 173 6.89 3.79 14.16
CA MET A 173 6.92 4.72 15.30
C MET A 173 7.95 4.32 16.35
N GLN A 174 8.16 3.02 16.58
CA GLN A 174 9.22 2.53 17.49
C GLN A 174 10.63 2.82 16.95
N VAL A 175 10.80 2.81 15.63
CA VAL A 175 12.10 3.07 14.98
C VAL A 175 12.40 4.57 14.88
N ILE A 176 11.38 5.42 14.70
CA ILE A 176 11.53 6.84 14.38
C ILE A 176 11.11 7.73 15.57
N ASP A 177 9.82 7.78 15.89
CA ASP A 177 9.23 8.69 16.88
C ASP A 177 9.82 8.48 18.27
N ALA A 178 9.97 7.22 18.69
CA ALA A 178 10.51 6.88 20.01
C ALA A 178 11.99 7.27 20.17
N ARG A 179 12.71 7.54 19.06
CA ARG A 179 14.12 7.92 19.07
C ARG A 179 14.36 9.41 19.02
N ASN A 180 13.43 10.18 18.44
CA ASN A 180 13.57 11.62 18.34
C ASN A 180 12.19 12.30 18.40
N PRO A 181 11.92 13.16 19.41
CA PRO A 181 10.62 13.81 19.58
C PRO A 181 10.26 14.80 18.45
N ASN A 182 11.24 15.24 17.67
CA ASN A 182 11.02 16.11 16.51
C ASN A 182 10.69 15.32 15.24
N HIS A 183 10.82 13.99 15.24
CA HIS A 183 10.59 13.17 14.06
C HIS A 183 9.30 12.36 14.23
N ARG A 184 8.54 12.21 13.15
CA ARG A 184 7.30 11.42 13.15
C ARG A 184 7.23 10.54 11.92
N ALA A 185 6.86 9.28 12.12
CA ALA A 185 6.54 8.34 11.04
C ALA A 185 5.04 8.32 10.78
N ARG A 186 4.66 8.27 9.50
CA ARG A 186 3.27 8.13 9.05
C ARG A 186 3.17 7.19 7.86
N ILE A 187 2.06 6.47 7.80
CA ILE A 187 1.65 5.79 6.57
C ILE A 187 0.99 6.84 5.67
N GLY A 188 1.49 6.96 4.45
CA GLY A 188 1.00 7.87 3.43
C GLY A 188 0.06 7.17 2.46
N LEU A 189 0.25 7.48 1.17
CA LEU A 189 -0.49 6.88 0.07
C LEU A 189 -0.11 5.40 -0.13
N THR A 190 -0.97 4.64 -0.81
CA THR A 190 -0.55 3.34 -1.37
C THR A 190 0.48 3.57 -2.49
N GLU A 191 1.24 2.53 -2.86
CA GLU A 191 2.22 2.61 -3.96
C GLU A 191 1.58 3.13 -5.27
N ALA A 192 0.43 2.58 -5.65
CA ALA A 192 -0.29 3.03 -6.85
C ALA A 192 -0.89 4.43 -6.72
N GLU A 193 -1.36 4.84 -5.54
CA GLU A 193 -1.81 6.22 -5.33
C GLU A 193 -0.64 7.21 -5.39
N ALA A 194 0.52 6.86 -4.87
CA ALA A 194 1.71 7.70 -4.96
C ALA A 194 2.20 7.80 -6.42
N ALA A 195 2.28 6.68 -7.13
CA ALA A 195 2.61 6.67 -8.57
C ALA A 195 1.64 7.53 -9.38
N ALA A 196 0.35 7.50 -9.02
CA ALA A 196 -0.67 8.35 -9.58
C ALA A 196 -0.50 9.84 -9.33
N VAL A 197 -0.12 10.25 -8.11
CA VAL A 197 0.21 11.65 -7.82
C VAL A 197 1.38 12.12 -8.68
N TYR A 198 2.41 11.30 -8.83
CA TYR A 198 3.54 11.61 -9.69
C TYR A 198 3.09 11.80 -11.15
N ALA A 199 2.39 10.82 -11.72
CA ALA A 199 1.89 10.88 -13.09
C ALA A 199 0.96 12.11 -13.29
N GLY A 200 0.07 12.39 -12.34
CA GLY A 200 -0.83 13.56 -12.40
C GLY A 200 -0.13 14.93 -12.35
N ASN A 201 1.17 14.97 -12.03
CA ASN A 201 2.02 16.16 -12.09
C ASN A 201 2.83 16.27 -13.39
N GLU A 202 2.72 15.30 -14.31
CA GLU A 202 3.37 15.33 -15.62
C GLU A 202 2.53 16.12 -16.65
N HIS A 203 2.81 15.92 -17.93
CA HIS A 203 2.33 16.77 -19.04
C HIS A 203 0.90 16.46 -19.52
N TYR A 204 0.04 15.89 -18.68
CA TYR A 204 -1.33 15.51 -19.05
C TYR A 204 -2.29 16.70 -18.99
N GLY A 205 -3.37 16.64 -19.78
CA GLY A 205 -4.40 17.66 -19.85
C GLY A 205 -5.51 17.42 -18.83
N GLN A 206 -6.20 18.51 -18.47
CA GLN A 206 -7.44 18.41 -17.69
C GLN A 206 -8.45 17.51 -18.43
N ASP A 207 -9.19 16.71 -17.66
CA ASP A 207 -10.14 15.69 -18.13
C ASP A 207 -9.50 14.48 -18.85
N ASP A 208 -8.17 14.37 -18.88
CA ASP A 208 -7.53 13.14 -19.33
C ASP A 208 -7.75 12.00 -18.33
N THR A 209 -8.14 10.84 -18.86
CA THR A 209 -8.22 9.60 -18.11
C THR A 209 -6.95 8.79 -18.33
N ILE A 210 -6.26 8.49 -17.23
CA ILE A 210 -4.95 7.87 -17.20
C ILE A 210 -5.06 6.57 -16.41
N LEU A 211 -4.56 5.47 -16.97
CA LEU A 211 -4.28 4.24 -16.25
C LEU A 211 -2.81 4.23 -15.86
N VAL A 212 -2.52 4.27 -14.57
CA VAL A 212 -1.16 4.10 -14.05
C VAL A 212 -0.96 2.63 -13.73
N CYS A 213 0.11 2.03 -14.27
CA CYS A 213 0.53 0.67 -14.01
C CYS A 213 1.95 0.71 -13.41
N ASP A 214 2.02 0.63 -12.08
CA ASP A 214 3.28 0.51 -11.36
C ASP A 214 3.63 -0.96 -11.22
N SER A 215 4.56 -1.42 -12.05
CA SER A 215 5.02 -2.81 -12.06
C SER A 215 6.41 -2.89 -11.42
N GLY A 216 6.43 -3.31 -10.15
CA GLY A 216 7.60 -3.29 -9.30
C GLY A 216 8.34 -4.63 -9.19
N GLY A 217 9.08 -4.78 -8.09
CA GLY A 217 9.84 -6.00 -7.81
C GLY A 217 8.95 -7.17 -7.37
N GLY A 218 7.92 -6.90 -6.56
CA GLY A 218 7.06 -7.94 -5.97
C GLY A 218 5.60 -7.85 -6.34
N THR A 219 5.12 -6.70 -6.79
CA THR A 219 3.71 -6.45 -7.12
C THR A 219 3.60 -5.61 -8.39
N THR A 220 2.45 -5.73 -9.04
CA THR A 220 2.01 -4.80 -10.07
C THR A 220 0.69 -4.22 -9.62
N ASP A 221 0.65 -2.91 -9.56
CA ASP A 221 -0.44 -2.14 -9.01
C ASP A 221 -1.01 -1.21 -10.10
N VAL A 222 -2.33 -1.22 -10.26
CA VAL A 222 -3.05 -0.44 -11.28
C VAL A 222 -4.04 0.53 -10.64
N ASN A 223 -4.14 1.70 -11.25
CA ASN A 223 -5.09 2.74 -10.83
C ASN A 223 -5.58 3.51 -12.06
N VAL A 224 -6.90 3.70 -12.19
CA VAL A 224 -7.50 4.50 -13.26
C VAL A 224 -8.09 5.78 -12.69
N LEU A 225 -7.65 6.89 -13.26
CA LEU A 225 -7.83 8.22 -12.70
C LEU A 225 -8.20 9.21 -13.78
N LYS A 226 -8.97 10.22 -13.40
CA LYS A 226 -9.21 11.40 -14.23
C LYS A 226 -8.52 12.61 -13.61
N LEU A 227 -7.75 13.33 -14.42
CA LEU A 227 -7.10 14.58 -14.00
C LEU A 227 -8.14 15.70 -13.96
N LEU A 228 -8.43 16.24 -12.77
CA LEU A 228 -9.43 17.28 -12.59
C LEU A 228 -8.86 18.70 -12.69
N SER A 229 -7.57 18.85 -12.41
CA SER A 229 -6.86 20.13 -12.38
C SER A 229 -6.15 20.43 -13.69
N ALA A 230 -6.01 21.71 -14.04
CA ALA A 230 -5.12 22.14 -15.12
C ALA A 230 -3.64 22.07 -14.69
N GLN A 231 -2.70 22.06 -15.66
CA GLN A 231 -1.25 21.92 -15.41
C GLN A 231 -0.62 22.98 -14.49
N SER A 232 -1.26 24.14 -14.32
CA SER A 232 -0.80 25.24 -13.45
C SER A 232 -1.49 25.25 -12.08
N GLU A 233 -2.43 24.33 -11.85
CA GLU A 233 -3.19 24.20 -10.62
C GLU A 233 -2.63 23.06 -9.75
N PRO A 234 -2.90 23.07 -8.43
CA PRO A 234 -2.59 21.92 -7.58
C PRO A 234 -3.27 20.67 -8.11
N THR A 235 -2.50 19.58 -8.26
CA THR A 235 -2.96 18.32 -8.83
C THR A 235 -4.16 17.80 -8.06
N GLN A 236 -5.25 17.53 -8.77
CA GLN A 236 -6.45 16.90 -8.26
C GLN A 236 -6.83 15.74 -9.17
N LEU A 237 -7.07 14.58 -8.57
CA LEU A 237 -7.34 13.33 -9.23
C LEU A 237 -8.68 12.76 -8.74
N ALA A 238 -9.53 12.35 -9.68
CA ALA A 238 -10.70 11.53 -9.40
C ALA A 238 -10.38 10.06 -9.65
N GLN A 239 -10.52 9.22 -8.63
CA GLN A 239 -10.47 7.76 -8.78
C GLN A 239 -11.73 7.28 -9.49
N LEU A 240 -11.56 6.64 -10.65
CA LEU A 240 -12.67 6.04 -11.39
C LEU A 240 -12.97 4.60 -10.92
N GLY A 241 -12.09 4.00 -10.12
CA GLY A 241 -12.24 2.67 -9.55
C GLY A 241 -11.46 2.53 -8.24
N HIS A 242 -11.58 1.36 -7.59
CA HIS A 242 -10.72 1.04 -6.45
C HIS A 242 -9.31 0.66 -6.94
N VAL A 243 -8.29 0.97 -6.17
CA VAL A 243 -6.91 0.61 -6.52
C VAL A 243 -6.72 -0.90 -6.38
N GLU A 244 -6.06 -1.54 -7.35
CA GLU A 244 -5.86 -2.98 -7.35
C GLU A 244 -4.38 -3.34 -7.53
N GLY A 245 -3.88 -4.29 -6.73
CA GLY A 245 -2.51 -4.79 -6.81
C GLY A 245 -2.48 -6.31 -6.79
N HIS A 246 -1.65 -6.90 -7.64
CA HIS A 246 -1.47 -8.36 -7.76
C HIS A 246 0.02 -8.73 -7.55
N PRO A 247 0.33 -9.96 -7.09
CA PRO A 247 1.71 -10.44 -6.88
C PRO A 247 2.40 -10.78 -8.21
N ILE A 248 2.51 -9.78 -9.09
CA ILE A 248 3.18 -9.86 -10.39
C ILE A 248 4.37 -8.91 -10.33
N GLY A 249 5.60 -9.41 -10.40
CA GLY A 249 6.78 -8.58 -10.21
C GLY A 249 8.06 -9.24 -10.73
N SER A 250 9.12 -8.44 -10.87
CA SER A 250 10.37 -8.90 -11.46
C SER A 250 11.01 -10.07 -10.71
N VAL A 251 10.82 -10.16 -9.38
CA VAL A 251 11.39 -11.22 -8.52
C VAL A 251 10.89 -12.60 -8.92
N PHE A 252 9.69 -12.72 -9.49
CA PHE A 252 9.17 -14.01 -9.92
C PHE A 252 9.87 -14.53 -11.18
N ILE A 253 10.39 -13.64 -12.03
CA ILE A 253 11.26 -14.00 -13.16
C ILE A 253 12.58 -14.57 -12.61
N ASP A 254 13.16 -13.92 -11.59
CA ASP A 254 14.37 -14.41 -10.92
C ASP A 254 14.15 -15.81 -10.35
N ARG A 255 13.00 -16.05 -9.69
CA ARG A 255 12.65 -17.36 -9.09
C ARG A 255 12.43 -18.45 -10.13
N GLU A 256 11.81 -18.14 -11.27
CA GLU A 256 11.59 -19.12 -12.33
C GLU A 256 12.92 -19.56 -12.98
N ILE A 257 13.80 -18.60 -13.30
CA ILE A 257 15.13 -18.91 -13.82
C ILE A 257 16.02 -19.59 -12.77
N HIS A 258 15.93 -19.18 -11.50
CA HIS A 258 16.58 -19.86 -10.39
C HIS A 258 16.21 -21.34 -10.30
N ARG A 259 14.91 -21.67 -10.36
CA ARG A 259 14.43 -23.06 -10.35
C ARG A 259 14.94 -23.86 -11.55
N LEU A 260 14.94 -23.25 -12.74
CA LEU A 260 15.49 -23.87 -13.95
C LEU A 260 16.98 -24.22 -13.76
N MET A 261 17.78 -23.27 -13.29
CA MET A 261 19.20 -23.48 -13.01
C MET A 261 19.41 -24.54 -11.93
N CYS A 262 18.66 -24.47 -10.83
CA CYS A 262 18.75 -25.43 -9.73
C CYS A 262 18.50 -26.86 -10.21
N LYS A 263 17.42 -27.08 -10.98
CA LYS A 263 17.07 -28.38 -11.57
C LYS A 263 18.17 -28.92 -12.48
N ARG A 264 18.81 -28.06 -13.28
CA ARG A 264 19.95 -28.47 -14.12
C ARG A 264 21.17 -28.81 -13.26
N LEU A 265 21.47 -28.01 -12.26
CA LEU A 265 22.60 -28.22 -11.35
C LEU A 265 22.48 -29.48 -10.47
N GLU A 266 21.27 -29.98 -10.21
CA GLU A 266 21.06 -31.26 -9.52
C GLU A 266 21.78 -32.43 -10.22
N GLY A 267 21.82 -32.41 -11.56
CA GLY A 267 22.51 -33.43 -12.36
C GLY A 267 24.02 -33.48 -12.13
N ILE A 268 24.62 -32.40 -11.62
CA ILE A 268 26.06 -32.30 -11.36
C ILE A 268 26.37 -31.96 -9.90
N HIS A 269 25.46 -32.23 -8.97
CA HIS A 269 25.57 -31.82 -7.56
C HIS A 269 26.93 -32.15 -6.93
N GLN A 270 27.47 -33.34 -7.22
CA GLN A 270 28.75 -33.83 -6.71
C GLN A 270 29.97 -33.00 -7.15
N HIS A 271 29.83 -32.18 -8.21
CA HIS A 271 30.89 -31.33 -8.76
C HIS A 271 30.83 -29.89 -8.22
N LEU A 272 29.80 -29.54 -7.43
CA LEU A 272 29.59 -28.18 -6.93
C LEU A 272 30.17 -28.01 -5.52
N LYS A 273 30.76 -26.84 -5.26
CA LYS A 273 31.24 -26.46 -3.91
C LYS A 273 30.12 -26.13 -2.93
N SER A 274 28.91 -25.91 -3.42
CA SER A 274 27.74 -25.52 -2.64
C SER A 274 26.50 -26.23 -3.19
N SER A 275 25.41 -26.24 -2.42
CA SER A 275 24.16 -26.86 -2.87
C SER A 275 23.69 -26.27 -4.22
N PRO A 276 23.01 -27.05 -5.08
CA PRO A 276 22.47 -26.56 -6.35
C PRO A 276 21.61 -25.31 -6.15
N ASN A 277 20.81 -25.28 -5.08
CA ASN A 277 19.96 -24.15 -4.71
C ASN A 277 20.78 -22.87 -4.46
N THR A 278 21.84 -22.96 -3.64
CA THR A 278 22.72 -21.82 -3.33
C THR A 278 23.50 -21.35 -4.56
N THR A 279 24.02 -22.29 -5.36
CA THR A 279 24.78 -21.99 -6.58
C THR A 279 23.89 -21.32 -7.62
N ALA A 280 22.71 -21.88 -7.88
CA ALA A 280 21.72 -21.27 -8.79
C ALA A 280 21.31 -19.87 -8.30
N TRP A 281 21.12 -19.68 -7.00
CA TRP A 281 20.74 -18.38 -6.46
C TRP A 281 21.80 -17.33 -6.77
N ARG A 282 23.08 -17.66 -6.59
CA ARG A 282 24.21 -16.79 -6.94
C ARG A 282 24.26 -16.44 -8.43
N MET A 283 23.92 -17.38 -9.30
CA MET A 283 23.87 -17.15 -10.75
C MET A 283 22.79 -16.14 -11.17
N THR A 284 21.79 -15.86 -10.31
CA THR A 284 20.81 -14.81 -10.58
C THR A 284 21.36 -13.40 -10.40
N PHE A 285 22.54 -13.21 -9.79
CA PHE A 285 23.13 -11.88 -9.64
C PHE A 285 24.01 -11.50 -10.85
N GLY A 286 24.51 -10.27 -10.85
CA GLY A 286 25.48 -9.81 -11.84
C GLY A 286 24.96 -9.86 -13.28
N ARG A 287 25.51 -10.78 -14.08
CA ARG A 287 25.22 -10.87 -15.52
C ARG A 287 23.75 -11.18 -15.80
N PHE A 288 23.11 -12.03 -15.02
CA PHE A 288 21.69 -12.32 -15.19
C PHE A 288 20.81 -11.09 -14.94
N GLN A 289 21.03 -10.34 -13.85
CA GLN A 289 20.28 -9.10 -13.59
C GLN A 289 20.44 -8.09 -14.74
N ARG A 290 21.67 -7.87 -15.23
CA ARG A 290 21.90 -6.97 -16.38
C ARG A 290 21.15 -7.43 -17.63
N TYR A 291 21.20 -8.72 -17.93
CA TYR A 291 20.48 -9.29 -19.07
C TYR A 291 18.97 -9.17 -18.91
N LYS A 292 18.41 -9.53 -17.75
CA LYS A 292 16.98 -9.41 -17.43
C LYS A 292 16.49 -7.97 -17.57
N CYS A 293 17.23 -6.99 -17.04
CA CYS A 293 16.87 -5.58 -17.15
C CYS A 293 16.91 -5.05 -18.60
N ALA A 294 17.79 -5.60 -19.44
CA ALA A 294 17.89 -5.25 -20.86
C ALA A 294 17.05 -6.14 -21.79
N PHE A 295 16.29 -7.10 -21.24
CA PHE A 295 15.55 -8.08 -22.03
C PHE A 295 14.52 -7.39 -22.93
N GLY A 296 14.45 -7.84 -24.18
CA GLY A 296 13.63 -7.22 -25.24
C GLY A 296 14.36 -6.16 -26.06
N THR A 297 15.65 -5.90 -25.80
CA THR A 297 16.49 -5.07 -26.66
C THR A 297 17.34 -5.92 -27.60
N ASP A 298 17.86 -5.31 -28.67
CA ASP A 298 18.79 -5.97 -29.61
C ASP A 298 20.02 -6.55 -28.93
N ALA A 299 20.48 -5.93 -27.82
CA ALA A 299 21.61 -6.43 -27.02
C ALA A 299 21.34 -7.80 -26.36
N THR A 300 20.06 -8.18 -26.25
CA THR A 300 19.62 -9.48 -25.72
C THR A 300 19.13 -10.43 -26.79
N ALA A 301 19.20 -10.06 -28.08
CA ALA A 301 18.80 -10.89 -29.21
C ALA A 301 19.85 -11.98 -29.56
N THR A 302 20.34 -12.66 -28.53
CA THR A 302 21.25 -13.80 -28.65
C THR A 302 20.51 -15.08 -28.26
N PRO A 303 20.71 -16.22 -28.95
CA PRO A 303 19.99 -17.45 -28.61
C PRO A 303 20.26 -17.97 -27.19
N TRP A 304 21.41 -17.61 -26.60
CA TRP A 304 21.84 -18.12 -25.30
C TRP A 304 22.46 -17.03 -24.43
N LEU A 305 22.01 -16.94 -23.18
CA LEU A 305 22.71 -16.26 -22.10
C LEU A 305 23.68 -17.24 -21.44
N LYS A 306 24.97 -16.88 -21.39
CA LYS A 306 26.01 -17.66 -20.70
C LYS A 306 26.23 -17.13 -19.28
N LEU A 307 26.08 -17.98 -18.27
CA LEU A 307 26.28 -17.66 -16.86
C LEU A 307 27.37 -18.56 -16.27
N ASP A 308 28.39 -17.98 -15.66
CA ASP A 308 29.41 -18.75 -14.92
C ASP A 308 28.74 -19.54 -13.79
N VAL A 309 29.14 -20.80 -13.60
CA VAL A 309 28.67 -21.64 -12.48
C VAL A 309 29.65 -21.46 -11.31
N PRO A 310 29.25 -20.79 -10.21
CA PRO A 310 30.17 -20.49 -9.12
C PRO A 310 30.80 -21.75 -8.52
N GLY A 311 32.14 -21.77 -8.47
CA GLY A 311 32.90 -22.87 -7.88
C GLY A 311 33.12 -24.07 -8.79
N LEU A 312 32.63 -24.06 -10.03
CA LEU A 312 32.93 -25.05 -11.05
C LEU A 312 34.24 -24.71 -11.78
N ASP A 313 35.01 -25.71 -12.20
CA ASP A 313 36.22 -25.50 -13.00
C ASP A 313 35.84 -24.95 -14.40
N PRO A 314 36.45 -23.84 -14.86
CA PRO A 314 36.18 -23.23 -16.16
C PRO A 314 36.46 -24.13 -17.38
N ASN A 315 37.14 -25.26 -17.22
CA ASN A 315 37.43 -26.19 -18.32
C ASN A 315 36.52 -27.42 -18.34
N LEU A 316 35.53 -27.51 -17.44
CA LEU A 316 34.60 -28.62 -17.39
C LEU A 316 33.34 -28.35 -18.23
N ASP A 317 32.96 -29.37 -18.99
CA ASP A 317 31.75 -29.41 -19.79
C ASP A 317 30.80 -30.47 -19.22
N PHE A 318 29.52 -30.12 -19.13
CA PHE A 318 28.43 -31.03 -18.82
C PHE A 318 27.28 -30.76 -19.82
N PRO A 319 27.40 -31.28 -21.06
CA PRO A 319 26.44 -31.00 -22.13
C PRO A 319 24.99 -31.38 -21.80
N GLU A 320 24.80 -32.42 -20.98
CA GLU A 320 23.49 -32.92 -20.51
C GLU A 320 22.71 -31.91 -19.66
N VAL A 321 23.41 -30.96 -19.04
CA VAL A 321 22.81 -29.85 -18.27
C VAL A 321 23.09 -28.49 -18.90
N GLY A 322 23.64 -28.46 -20.13
CA GLY A 322 23.91 -27.26 -20.90
C GLY A 322 25.05 -26.41 -20.37
N ILE A 323 26.08 -27.03 -19.76
CA ILE A 323 27.28 -26.33 -19.28
C ILE A 323 28.44 -26.57 -20.23
N PHE A 324 29.08 -25.48 -20.67
CA PHE A 324 30.26 -25.49 -21.51
C PHE A 324 31.27 -24.46 -21.01
N ASN A 325 32.53 -24.82 -20.88
CA ASN A 325 33.61 -24.02 -20.29
C ASN A 325 33.21 -23.43 -18.92
N GLY A 326 32.64 -24.27 -18.05
CA GLY A 326 32.16 -23.85 -16.73
C GLY A 326 30.98 -22.86 -16.75
N GLN A 327 30.38 -22.57 -17.91
CA GLN A 327 29.25 -21.67 -18.08
C GLN A 327 27.98 -22.41 -18.47
N MET A 328 26.89 -22.17 -17.74
CA MET A 328 25.56 -22.65 -18.11
C MET A 328 24.97 -21.76 -19.19
N GLN A 329 24.44 -22.38 -20.25
CA GLN A 329 23.67 -21.72 -21.31
C GLN A 329 22.18 -21.73 -20.97
N ILE A 330 21.60 -20.55 -20.80
CA ILE A 330 20.17 -20.35 -20.62
C ILE A 330 19.60 -19.89 -21.96
N ALA A 331 18.59 -20.61 -22.47
CA ALA A 331 17.96 -20.27 -23.73
C ALA A 331 17.23 -18.93 -23.63
N TRP A 332 17.24 -18.14 -24.70
CA TRP A 332 16.47 -16.91 -24.76
C TRP A 332 14.98 -17.17 -24.49
N GLU A 333 14.45 -18.27 -25.04
CA GLU A 333 13.06 -18.70 -24.91
C GLU A 333 12.69 -19.06 -23.46
N ASP A 334 13.64 -19.55 -22.67
CA ASP A 334 13.40 -19.86 -21.25
C ASP A 334 13.19 -18.56 -20.46
N VAL A 335 14.00 -17.52 -20.74
CA VAL A 335 13.82 -16.18 -20.15
C VAL A 335 12.53 -15.55 -20.66
N GLN A 336 12.25 -15.67 -21.96
CA GLN A 336 11.05 -15.15 -22.58
C GLN A 336 9.78 -15.70 -21.92
N LYS A 337 9.67 -17.02 -21.74
CA LYS A 337 8.52 -17.66 -21.08
C LYS A 337 8.25 -17.10 -19.69
N SER A 338 9.32 -16.81 -18.93
CA SER A 338 9.18 -16.20 -17.60
C SER A 338 8.64 -14.78 -17.66
N PHE A 339 9.07 -13.99 -18.65
CA PHE A 339 8.49 -12.67 -18.91
C PHE A 339 7.04 -12.76 -19.40
N ASP A 340 6.75 -13.63 -20.36
CA ASP A 340 5.41 -13.84 -20.93
C ASP A 340 4.38 -14.15 -19.83
N SER A 341 4.72 -15.05 -18.90
CA SER A 341 3.86 -15.33 -17.76
C SER A 341 3.54 -14.09 -16.92
N LYS A 342 4.47 -13.12 -16.80
CA LYS A 342 4.22 -11.90 -16.02
C LYS A 342 3.42 -10.90 -16.85
N VAL A 343 3.75 -10.74 -18.13
CA VAL A 343 3.02 -9.91 -19.08
C VAL A 343 1.55 -10.33 -19.18
N ASP A 344 1.27 -11.62 -19.24
CA ASP A 344 -0.10 -12.15 -19.25
C ASP A 344 -0.87 -11.80 -17.98
N GLY A 345 -0.21 -11.82 -16.82
CA GLY A 345 -0.79 -11.35 -15.56
C GLY A 345 -1.12 -9.84 -15.60
N ILE A 346 -0.19 -9.01 -16.11
CA ILE A 346 -0.41 -7.57 -16.26
C ILE A 346 -1.58 -7.29 -17.20
N PHE A 347 -1.64 -8.02 -18.32
CA PHE A 347 -2.76 -7.97 -19.27
C PHE A 347 -4.10 -8.29 -18.62
N GLN A 348 -4.18 -9.38 -17.84
CA GLN A 348 -5.40 -9.75 -17.14
C GLN A 348 -5.83 -8.69 -16.13
N LEU A 349 -4.87 -8.12 -15.38
CA LEU A 349 -5.13 -7.07 -14.40
C LEU A 349 -5.70 -5.81 -15.06
N ILE A 350 -5.04 -5.32 -16.12
CA ILE A 350 -5.48 -4.13 -16.86
C ILE A 350 -6.85 -4.37 -17.51
N ASP A 351 -7.03 -5.50 -18.20
CA ASP A 351 -8.28 -5.80 -18.91
C ASP A 351 -9.47 -5.92 -17.94
N THR A 352 -9.25 -6.55 -16.78
CA THR A 352 -10.27 -6.68 -15.73
C THR A 352 -10.71 -5.30 -15.24
N HIS A 353 -9.76 -4.39 -15.02
CA HIS A 353 -10.06 -3.04 -14.54
C HIS A 353 -10.83 -2.22 -15.59
N ILE A 354 -10.44 -2.33 -16.87
CA ILE A 354 -11.16 -1.71 -18.00
C ILE A 354 -12.60 -2.24 -18.07
N GLN A 355 -12.80 -3.55 -17.94
CA GLN A 355 -14.13 -4.16 -17.95
C GLN A 355 -15.00 -3.70 -16.78
N GLN A 356 -14.43 -3.59 -15.58
CA GLN A 356 -15.14 -3.10 -14.40
C GLN A 356 -15.62 -1.65 -14.58
N LEU A 357 -14.78 -0.77 -15.11
CA LEU A 357 -15.15 0.62 -15.37
C LEU A 357 -16.30 0.75 -16.37
N ARG A 358 -16.26 -0.05 -17.44
CA ARG A 358 -17.35 -0.09 -18.43
C ARG A 358 -18.65 -0.64 -17.84
N ALA A 359 -18.56 -1.67 -17.01
CA ALA A 359 -19.73 -2.25 -16.34
C ALA A 359 -20.39 -1.25 -15.35
N GLN A 360 -19.61 -0.33 -14.79
CA GLN A 360 -20.10 0.76 -13.93
C GLN A 360 -20.72 1.93 -14.73
N GLY A 361 -20.78 1.83 -16.06
CA GLY A 361 -21.36 2.85 -16.92
C GLY A 361 -20.46 4.06 -17.14
N SER A 362 -19.15 3.96 -16.86
CA SER A 362 -18.21 5.04 -17.17
C SER A 362 -18.14 5.25 -18.69
N SER A 363 -18.34 6.49 -19.11
CA SER A 363 -18.15 6.93 -20.50
C SER A 363 -16.73 7.43 -20.78
N ASP A 364 -15.86 7.43 -19.77
CA ASP A 364 -14.50 7.95 -19.90
C ASP A 364 -13.63 6.97 -20.72
N ASP A 365 -13.10 7.46 -21.84
CA ASP A 365 -12.12 6.72 -22.63
C ASP A 365 -10.73 6.89 -21.99
N ILE A 366 -10.05 5.78 -21.72
CA ILE A 366 -8.71 5.80 -21.13
C ILE A 366 -7.75 6.22 -22.24
N LYS A 367 -7.12 7.38 -22.11
CA LYS A 367 -6.24 7.93 -23.17
C LYS A 367 -4.81 7.40 -23.05
N TYR A 368 -4.33 7.24 -21.82
CA TYR A 368 -2.93 6.94 -21.54
C TYR A 368 -2.79 5.75 -20.60
N LEU A 369 -1.85 4.86 -20.93
CA LEU A 369 -1.32 3.83 -20.03
C LEU A 369 0.09 4.24 -19.62
N VAL A 370 0.28 4.63 -18.36
CA VAL A 370 1.57 5.13 -17.84
C VAL A 370 2.26 4.03 -17.04
N LEU A 371 3.42 3.60 -17.54
CA LEU A 371 4.21 2.54 -16.93
C LEU A 371 5.24 3.11 -15.95
N SER A 372 5.34 2.47 -14.80
CA SER A 372 6.34 2.79 -13.78
C SER A 372 6.80 1.52 -13.05
N GLY A 373 7.74 1.67 -12.13
CA GLY A 373 8.35 0.57 -11.39
C GLY A 373 9.48 -0.13 -12.15
N GLY A 374 10.16 -1.03 -11.45
CA GLY A 374 11.34 -1.74 -11.98
C GLY A 374 11.01 -2.68 -13.14
N LEU A 375 9.90 -3.42 -13.06
CA LEU A 375 9.43 -4.29 -14.14
C LEU A 375 8.72 -3.49 -15.23
N GLY A 376 8.00 -2.41 -14.90
CA GLY A 376 7.39 -1.52 -15.89
C GLY A 376 8.40 -0.78 -16.75
N SER A 377 9.65 -0.64 -16.27
CA SER A 377 10.79 -0.14 -17.03
C SER A 377 11.39 -1.15 -18.01
N SER A 378 10.90 -2.40 -18.04
CA SER A 378 11.42 -3.44 -18.93
C SER A 378 11.06 -3.14 -20.39
N PRO A 379 12.05 -3.13 -21.32
CA PRO A 379 11.80 -2.96 -22.74
C PRO A 379 10.82 -4.00 -23.29
N TYR A 380 10.98 -5.27 -22.89
CA TYR A 380 10.08 -6.36 -23.29
C TYR A 380 8.64 -6.13 -22.83
N VAL A 381 8.43 -5.80 -21.55
CA VAL A 381 7.08 -5.57 -21.00
C VAL A 381 6.40 -4.40 -21.70
N ARG A 382 7.13 -3.30 -21.91
CA ARG A 382 6.63 -2.13 -22.63
C ARG A 382 6.24 -2.47 -24.06
N GLN A 383 7.08 -3.20 -24.79
CA GLN A 383 6.79 -3.60 -26.17
C GLN A 383 5.49 -4.41 -26.24
N ARG A 384 5.33 -5.41 -25.36
CA ARG A 384 4.13 -6.26 -25.33
C ARG A 384 2.86 -5.47 -24.99
N LEU A 385 2.95 -4.51 -24.07
CA LEU A 385 1.84 -3.60 -23.74
C LEU A 385 1.50 -2.67 -24.92
N GLN A 386 2.50 -2.17 -25.64
CA GLN A 386 2.30 -1.37 -26.86
C GLN A 386 1.61 -2.19 -27.95
N GLU A 387 2.08 -3.41 -28.23
CA GLU A 387 1.46 -4.31 -29.22
C GLU A 387 -0.03 -4.55 -28.91
N LYS A 388 -0.38 -4.71 -27.62
CA LYS A 388 -1.76 -4.96 -27.22
C LYS A 388 -2.66 -3.72 -27.19
N TYR A 389 -2.18 -2.61 -26.64
CA TYR A 389 -3.02 -1.44 -26.32
C TYR A 389 -2.82 -0.24 -27.25
N ASN A 390 -1.71 -0.16 -27.99
CA ASN A 390 -1.36 0.94 -28.89
C ASN A 390 -1.52 0.53 -30.36
N SER A 391 -2.73 0.12 -30.76
CA SER A 391 -3.00 -0.35 -32.13
C SER A 391 -3.73 0.70 -32.97
N SER A 392 -2.98 1.41 -33.82
CA SER A 392 -3.51 2.25 -34.90
C SER A 392 -4.14 1.44 -36.05
N SER A 393 -4.30 0.12 -35.93
CA SER A 393 -4.92 -0.75 -36.94
C SER A 393 -5.89 -1.75 -36.31
N LYS A 394 -7.17 -1.60 -36.71
CA LYS A 394 -8.31 -2.53 -36.62
C LYS A 394 -8.39 -3.49 -35.43
N VAL A 395 -9.33 -3.18 -34.54
CA VAL A 395 -9.97 -4.04 -33.52
C VAL A 395 -8.99 -4.57 -32.47
N SER A 396 -8.63 -3.70 -31.52
CA SER A 396 -8.15 -4.14 -30.21
C SER A 396 -9.16 -5.14 -29.62
N PRO A 397 -8.75 -6.31 -29.09
CA PRO A 397 -9.64 -7.28 -28.46
C PRO A 397 -10.44 -6.68 -27.30
N THR A 398 -9.92 -5.61 -26.69
CA THR A 398 -10.59 -4.87 -25.61
C THR A 398 -11.38 -3.68 -26.12
N GLY A 399 -11.25 -3.28 -27.39
CA GLY A 399 -11.90 -2.09 -27.93
C GLY A 399 -11.42 -0.77 -27.31
N VAL A 400 -10.27 -0.75 -26.62
CA VAL A 400 -9.60 0.48 -26.13
C VAL A 400 -8.35 0.72 -26.97
N ASN A 401 -8.11 1.98 -27.33
CA ASN A 401 -6.87 2.45 -27.93
C ASN A 401 -6.20 3.44 -26.98
N MET A 402 -5.08 3.05 -26.37
CA MET A 402 -4.38 3.84 -25.36
C MET A 402 -2.95 4.08 -25.79
N GLN A 403 -2.45 5.30 -25.61
CA GLN A 403 -1.03 5.57 -25.79
C GLN A 403 -0.26 5.04 -24.56
N VAL A 404 0.66 4.11 -24.80
CA VAL A 404 1.52 3.54 -23.75
C VAL A 404 2.76 4.42 -23.56
N LEU A 405 2.86 5.02 -22.38
CA LEU A 405 3.89 5.95 -21.95
C LEU A 405 4.72 5.36 -20.80
N MET A 406 5.92 5.91 -20.62
CA MET A 406 6.74 5.68 -19.43
C MET A 406 6.70 6.95 -18.60
N ALA A 407 6.60 6.82 -17.27
CA ALA A 407 6.88 7.93 -16.38
C ALA A 407 8.35 8.39 -16.54
N ASP A 408 8.64 9.67 -16.30
CA ASP A 408 9.98 10.23 -16.50
C ASP A 408 11.03 9.56 -15.59
N GLU A 409 10.69 9.34 -14.32
CA GLU A 409 11.53 8.63 -13.34
C GLU A 409 10.79 7.38 -12.82
N PRO A 410 10.67 6.30 -13.62
CA PRO A 410 9.74 5.20 -13.34
C PRO A 410 10.05 4.48 -12.02
N GLN A 411 11.32 4.45 -11.60
CA GLN A 411 11.70 3.83 -10.33
C GLN A 411 11.47 4.73 -9.12
N LEU A 412 11.20 6.03 -9.30
CA LEU A 412 11.07 7.03 -8.23
C LEU A 412 9.65 7.57 -8.06
N VAL A 413 8.71 7.19 -8.93
CA VAL A 413 7.32 7.69 -8.93
C VAL A 413 6.65 7.58 -7.55
N VAL A 414 6.83 6.47 -6.84
CA VAL A 414 6.22 6.24 -5.53
C VAL A 414 6.80 7.23 -4.51
N VAL A 415 8.12 7.29 -4.41
CA VAL A 415 8.77 8.09 -3.37
C VAL A 415 8.63 9.59 -3.63
N HIS A 416 8.64 10.02 -4.89
CA HIS A 416 8.34 11.40 -5.28
C HIS A 416 6.88 11.74 -5.08
N GLY A 417 5.96 10.85 -5.48
CA GLY A 417 4.52 11.03 -5.33
C GLY A 417 4.08 11.24 -3.88
N LEU A 418 4.68 10.51 -2.93
CA LEU A 418 4.46 10.72 -1.49
C LEU A 418 4.84 12.14 -1.05
N VAL A 419 6.01 12.62 -1.49
CA VAL A 419 6.51 13.95 -1.13
C VAL A 419 5.69 15.04 -1.81
N MET A 420 5.33 14.86 -3.09
CA MET A 420 4.48 15.79 -3.86
C MET A 420 3.11 15.95 -3.20
N ASP A 421 2.42 14.85 -2.88
CA ASP A 421 1.11 14.89 -2.22
C ASP A 421 1.18 15.67 -0.90
N ARG A 422 2.16 15.34 -0.06
CA ARG A 422 2.25 15.97 1.25
C ARG A 422 2.64 17.44 1.17
N THR A 423 3.60 17.79 0.31
CA THR A 423 4.05 19.17 0.17
C THR A 423 2.97 20.05 -0.44
N GLN A 424 2.15 19.52 -1.36
CA GLN A 424 0.95 20.21 -1.86
C GLN A 424 -0.02 20.52 -0.71
N GLN A 425 -0.31 19.55 0.17
CA GLN A 425 -1.17 19.76 1.32
C GLN A 425 -0.61 20.85 2.26
N LEU A 426 0.69 20.82 2.54
CA LEU A 426 1.35 21.79 3.42
C LEU A 426 1.41 23.20 2.82
N LYS A 427 1.67 23.31 1.51
CA LYS A 427 1.87 24.59 0.80
C LYS A 427 0.56 25.23 0.37
N ARG A 428 -0.42 24.44 -0.08
CA ARG A 428 -1.66 24.92 -0.72
C ARG A 428 -2.93 24.55 0.04
N GLY A 429 -2.88 23.59 0.96
CA GLY A 429 -4.07 23.09 1.66
C GLY A 429 -5.04 22.32 0.76
N VAL A 430 -4.55 21.84 -0.38
CA VAL A 430 -5.33 21.08 -1.37
C VAL A 430 -5.03 19.59 -1.23
N LEU A 431 -6.09 18.78 -1.21
CA LEU A 431 -6.00 17.33 -1.23
C LEU A 431 -5.96 16.85 -2.68
N THR A 432 -5.03 15.94 -2.98
CA THR A 432 -4.91 15.38 -4.33
C THR A 432 -6.11 14.50 -4.69
N PHE A 433 -6.63 13.74 -3.72
CA PHE A 433 -7.80 12.89 -3.90
C PHE A 433 -9.01 13.49 -3.19
N GLY A 434 -9.98 13.97 -3.97
CA GLY A 434 -11.22 14.57 -3.46
C GLY A 434 -12.22 13.54 -2.91
N PHE A 435 -12.10 12.28 -3.34
CA PHE A 435 -12.83 11.11 -2.86
C PHE A 435 -11.93 9.88 -3.02
N ARG A 436 -12.24 8.81 -2.27
CA ARG A 436 -11.51 7.53 -2.33
C ARG A 436 -12.47 6.37 -2.48
N CYS A 437 -12.05 5.31 -3.17
CA CYS A 437 -12.80 4.07 -3.26
C CYS A 437 -12.12 3.01 -2.39
N ALA A 438 -12.75 2.63 -1.27
CA ALA A 438 -12.16 1.63 -0.37
C ALA A 438 -12.11 0.23 -1.02
N PRO A 439 -11.01 -0.53 -0.84
CA PRO A 439 -10.88 -1.88 -1.41
C PRO A 439 -11.66 -2.94 -0.63
N VAL A 440 -12.16 -2.60 0.57
CA VAL A 440 -12.96 -3.46 1.45
C VAL A 440 -14.11 -2.67 2.07
N SER A 441 -15.13 -3.38 2.55
CA SER A 441 -16.25 -2.77 3.28
C SER A 441 -15.94 -2.73 4.77
N TYR A 442 -16.33 -1.65 5.45
CA TYR A 442 -16.24 -1.53 6.91
C TYR A 442 -17.63 -1.29 7.50
N GLY A 443 -17.95 -2.08 8.51
CA GLY A 443 -19.21 -2.07 9.20
C GLY A 443 -19.02 -1.90 10.69
N ILE A 444 -20.11 -1.54 11.35
CA ILE A 444 -20.18 -1.45 12.81
C ILE A 444 -21.24 -2.41 13.33
N ILE A 445 -20.93 -3.07 14.44
CA ILE A 445 -21.89 -3.95 15.12
C ILE A 445 -22.85 -3.11 15.94
N CYS A 446 -24.15 -3.33 15.73
CA CYS A 446 -25.20 -2.62 16.44
C CYS A 446 -26.49 -3.43 16.52
N HIS A 447 -27.43 -2.95 17.35
CA HIS A 447 -28.79 -3.49 17.37
C HIS A 447 -29.69 -2.61 16.51
N LYS A 448 -30.45 -3.23 15.59
CA LYS A 448 -31.36 -2.53 14.68
C LYS A 448 -32.81 -2.79 15.10
N VAL A 449 -33.70 -1.81 14.90
CA VAL A 449 -35.14 -2.04 15.12
C VAL A 449 -35.59 -3.18 14.21
N TYR A 450 -36.32 -4.14 14.78
CA TYR A 450 -36.75 -5.33 14.05
C TYR A 450 -37.64 -4.95 12.86
N ASN A 451 -37.36 -5.56 11.72
CA ASN A 451 -38.09 -5.38 10.48
C ASN A 451 -38.24 -6.78 9.88
N ARG A 452 -39.49 -7.20 9.71
CA ARG A 452 -39.85 -8.54 9.25
C ARG A 452 -39.37 -8.85 7.82
N GLU A 453 -39.09 -7.85 6.99
CA GLU A 453 -38.62 -8.09 5.62
C GLU A 453 -37.15 -8.51 5.56
N ILE A 454 -36.35 -8.07 6.53
CA ILE A 454 -34.89 -8.19 6.47
C ILE A 454 -34.26 -8.94 7.65
N HIS A 455 -34.96 -9.06 8.78
CA HIS A 455 -34.45 -9.66 10.02
C HIS A 455 -35.10 -11.02 10.36
N VAL A 456 -35.76 -11.69 9.40
CA VAL A 456 -36.35 -13.02 9.64
C VAL A 456 -35.24 -14.03 9.92
N GLY A 457 -35.39 -14.78 11.02
CA GLY A 457 -34.39 -15.76 11.48
C GLY A 457 -33.30 -15.18 12.37
N GLU A 458 -33.22 -13.86 12.52
CA GLU A 458 -32.25 -13.19 13.37
C GLU A 458 -32.64 -13.24 14.85
N ARG A 459 -31.65 -13.18 15.74
CA ARG A 459 -31.87 -13.09 17.19
C ARG A 459 -32.49 -11.73 17.53
N VAL A 460 -33.57 -11.73 18.32
CA VAL A 460 -34.31 -10.51 18.68
C VAL A 460 -34.49 -10.36 20.18
N GLN A 461 -34.55 -9.11 20.65
CA GLN A 461 -34.83 -8.76 22.04
C GLN A 461 -35.71 -7.51 22.12
N MET A 462 -36.68 -7.52 23.02
CA MET A 462 -37.49 -6.33 23.30
C MET A 462 -36.76 -5.44 24.32
N ASP A 463 -36.56 -4.16 23.99
CA ASP A 463 -36.01 -3.19 24.94
C ASP A 463 -37.15 -2.74 25.89
N VAL A 464 -36.94 -2.95 27.19
CA VAL A 464 -37.94 -2.66 28.24
C VAL A 464 -38.26 -1.16 28.37
N ARG A 465 -37.37 -0.27 27.90
CA ARG A 465 -37.48 1.19 28.04
C ARG A 465 -38.38 1.81 26.97
N ASP A 466 -38.29 1.33 25.73
CA ASP A 466 -39.10 1.83 24.61
C ASP A 466 -40.18 0.85 24.11
N LYS A 467 -40.15 -0.40 24.56
CA LYS A 467 -41.01 -1.53 24.15
C LYS A 467 -40.91 -1.87 22.67
N ARG A 468 -39.80 -1.54 22.00
CA ARG A 468 -39.53 -1.94 20.62
C ARG A 468 -38.75 -3.24 20.59
N LEU A 469 -39.01 -4.05 19.58
CA LEU A 469 -38.24 -5.25 19.28
C LEU A 469 -37.02 -4.86 18.44
N TYR A 470 -35.83 -5.32 18.84
CA TYR A 470 -34.58 -5.09 18.13
C TYR A 470 -34.00 -6.43 17.66
N ALA A 471 -33.47 -6.47 16.44
CA ALA A 471 -32.56 -7.51 15.97
C ALA A 471 -31.17 -7.23 16.53
N LEU A 472 -30.58 -8.22 17.19
CA LEU A 472 -29.29 -8.13 17.86
C LEU A 472 -28.14 -8.40 16.89
N ASP A 473 -26.94 -7.91 17.22
CA ASP A 473 -25.69 -8.28 16.55
C ASP A 473 -25.71 -8.11 15.01
N GLN A 474 -26.37 -7.03 14.56
CA GLN A 474 -26.49 -6.69 13.15
C GLN A 474 -25.30 -5.86 12.70
N ILE A 475 -24.86 -6.08 11.48
CA ILE A 475 -23.79 -5.30 10.85
C ILE A 475 -24.44 -4.10 10.13
N ASP A 476 -23.93 -2.91 10.40
CA ASP A 476 -24.26 -1.72 9.64
C ASP A 476 -23.06 -1.26 8.82
N TRP A 477 -23.10 -1.55 7.51
CA TRP A 477 -22.04 -1.21 6.58
C TRP A 477 -22.02 0.30 6.32
N LEU A 478 -21.01 0.97 6.86
CA LEU A 478 -20.81 2.41 6.71
C LEU A 478 -19.99 2.72 5.47
N VAL A 479 -18.97 1.89 5.23
CA VAL A 479 -18.12 1.96 4.06
C VAL A 479 -18.39 0.70 3.25
N VAL A 480 -18.71 0.88 1.97
CA VAL A 480 -18.96 -0.23 1.05
C VAL A 480 -17.89 -0.22 -0.02
N LYS A 481 -17.26 -1.37 -0.22
CA LYS A 481 -16.21 -1.59 -1.22
C LYS A 481 -16.57 -0.98 -2.58
N GLY A 482 -15.63 -0.25 -3.16
CA GLY A 482 -15.76 0.37 -4.49
C GLY A 482 -16.68 1.59 -4.56
N ARG A 483 -17.34 2.00 -3.46
CA ARG A 483 -18.13 3.24 -3.44
C ARG A 483 -17.23 4.44 -3.08
N PRO A 484 -17.48 5.63 -3.66
CA PRO A 484 -16.76 6.86 -3.30
C PRO A 484 -16.99 7.25 -1.84
N ILE A 485 -15.91 7.61 -1.15
CA ILE A 485 -15.88 8.02 0.25
C ILE A 485 -15.23 9.40 0.31
N PRO A 486 -15.87 10.40 0.94
CA PRO A 486 -15.27 11.72 1.09
C PRO A 486 -14.08 11.65 2.08
N PRO A 487 -13.08 12.55 1.95
CA PRO A 487 -11.95 12.65 2.87
C PRO A 487 -12.37 12.93 4.32
N THR A 488 -13.57 13.49 4.50
CA THR A 488 -14.17 13.71 5.82
C THR A 488 -14.68 12.43 6.46
N GLY A 489 -14.80 11.31 5.74
CA GLY A 489 -15.31 10.04 6.24
C GLY A 489 -16.84 9.93 6.23
N VAL A 490 -17.33 8.77 6.67
CA VAL A 490 -18.76 8.45 6.79
C VAL A 490 -19.17 8.46 8.25
N THR A 491 -20.36 8.96 8.55
CA THR A 491 -20.83 9.14 9.93
C THR A 491 -21.96 8.18 10.28
N LYS A 492 -21.91 7.62 11.49
CA LYS A 492 -23.00 6.86 12.10
C LYS A 492 -23.45 7.54 13.39
N GLU A 493 -24.75 7.78 13.51
CA GLU A 493 -25.35 8.30 14.74
C GLU A 493 -25.70 7.18 15.73
N PHE A 494 -25.38 7.40 16.99
CA PHE A 494 -25.70 6.55 18.13
C PHE A 494 -26.67 7.24 19.07
N HIS A 495 -27.58 6.43 19.61
CA HIS A 495 -28.53 6.84 20.63
C HIS A 495 -28.41 5.91 21.83
N LEU A 496 -27.40 6.15 22.67
CA LEU A 496 -27.20 5.36 23.87
C LEU A 496 -28.28 5.70 24.91
N ARG A 497 -28.78 4.67 25.58
CA ARG A 497 -29.77 4.78 26.65
C ARG A 497 -29.16 4.21 27.92
N THR A 498 -29.00 5.06 28.93
CA THR A 498 -28.44 4.70 30.23
C THR A 498 -29.42 5.02 31.34
N ASP A 499 -29.48 4.15 32.35
CA ASP A 499 -30.31 4.40 33.52
C ASP A 499 -29.71 5.55 34.35
N VAL A 500 -30.56 6.23 35.12
CA VAL A 500 -30.14 7.35 35.98
C VAL A 500 -29.21 6.83 37.08
N GLY A 501 -28.04 7.44 37.25
CA GLY A 501 -26.96 7.01 38.14
C GLY A 501 -25.86 6.15 37.48
N LEU A 502 -26.02 5.76 36.20
CA LEU A 502 -25.03 5.03 35.42
C LEU A 502 -24.51 5.86 34.23
N GLU A 503 -24.39 7.17 34.42
CA GLU A 503 -24.11 8.07 33.29
C GLU A 503 -22.64 8.09 32.85
N ALA A 504 -21.70 7.78 33.75
CA ALA A 504 -20.28 7.67 33.42
C ALA A 504 -19.97 6.26 32.90
N GLY A 505 -20.01 6.09 31.58
CA GLY A 505 -19.79 4.81 30.93
C GLY A 505 -18.98 4.94 29.65
N ILE A 506 -18.00 4.05 29.51
CA ILE A 506 -17.34 3.77 28.23
C ILE A 506 -18.32 2.94 27.40
N HIS A 507 -18.60 3.39 26.18
CA HIS A 507 -19.40 2.62 25.24
C HIS A 507 -18.49 1.86 24.28
N ASN A 508 -18.61 0.54 24.29
CA ASN A 508 -17.83 -0.33 23.43
C ASN A 508 -18.54 -0.52 22.09
N VAL A 509 -17.79 -0.34 21.02
CA VAL A 509 -18.26 -0.48 19.65
C VAL A 509 -17.30 -1.39 18.90
N GLU A 510 -17.82 -2.42 18.25
CA GLU A 510 -17.00 -3.31 17.41
C GLU A 510 -17.07 -2.89 15.94
N ILE A 511 -15.90 -2.80 15.31
CA ILE A 511 -15.74 -2.52 13.89
C ILE A 511 -15.35 -3.81 13.18
N VAL A 512 -16.06 -4.12 12.10
CA VAL A 512 -15.84 -5.30 11.27
C VAL A 512 -15.50 -4.88 9.83
N MET A 513 -14.85 -5.79 9.11
CA MET A 513 -14.58 -5.65 7.68
C MET A 513 -15.09 -6.85 6.89
N SER A 514 -15.29 -6.65 5.59
CA SER A 514 -15.56 -7.73 4.63
C SER A 514 -14.91 -7.44 3.29
N THR A 515 -14.32 -8.48 2.69
CA THR A 515 -13.74 -8.45 1.34
C THR A 515 -14.75 -8.81 0.25
N GLU A 516 -15.95 -9.25 0.64
CA GLU A 516 -17.03 -9.64 -0.26
C GLU A 516 -17.51 -8.49 -1.15
N LEU A 517 -18.19 -8.84 -2.23
CA LEU A 517 -18.85 -7.87 -3.09
C LEU A 517 -20.08 -7.26 -2.39
N PRO A 518 -20.48 -6.02 -2.73
CA PRO A 518 -21.58 -5.32 -2.07
C PRO A 518 -22.91 -6.09 -2.02
N ASP A 519 -23.18 -6.95 -3.00
CA ASP A 519 -24.37 -7.80 -3.11
C ASP A 519 -24.34 -9.02 -2.17
N ARG A 520 -23.17 -9.36 -1.64
CA ARG A 520 -22.92 -10.53 -0.78
C ARG A 520 -22.55 -10.18 0.66
N LEU A 521 -22.62 -8.91 1.04
CA LEU A 521 -22.25 -8.48 2.38
C LEU A 521 -23.14 -9.13 3.45
N PRO A 522 -22.57 -9.73 4.51
CA PRO A 522 -23.35 -10.34 5.57
C PRO A 522 -24.12 -9.28 6.36
N ARG A 523 -25.28 -9.67 6.88
CA ARG A 523 -26.19 -8.75 7.57
C ARG A 523 -26.02 -8.75 9.09
N SER A 524 -25.52 -9.84 9.65
CA SER A 524 -25.33 -10.03 11.08
C SER A 524 -24.16 -10.96 11.37
N LEU A 525 -23.77 -11.04 12.64
CA LEU A 525 -22.68 -11.89 13.10
C LEU A 525 -22.94 -13.40 12.93
N SER A 526 -24.19 -13.82 12.66
CA SER A 526 -24.49 -15.23 12.41
C SER A 526 -24.15 -15.69 10.99
N HIS A 527 -23.81 -14.77 10.09
CA HIS A 527 -23.43 -15.07 8.71
C HIS A 527 -21.91 -15.10 8.59
N GLU A 528 -21.38 -15.81 7.61
CA GLU A 528 -19.94 -15.80 7.31
C GLU A 528 -19.55 -14.61 6.44
N GLY A 529 -18.24 -14.41 6.20
CA GLY A 529 -17.74 -13.38 5.28
C GLY A 529 -17.48 -12.02 5.92
N TRP A 530 -17.29 -11.95 7.24
CA TRP A 530 -16.83 -10.76 7.96
C TRP A 530 -15.68 -11.11 8.93
N GLN A 531 -14.92 -10.10 9.33
CA GLN A 531 -13.84 -10.21 10.32
C GLN A 531 -13.81 -9.00 11.25
N THR A 532 -13.49 -9.20 12.53
CA THR A 532 -13.30 -8.10 13.48
C THR A 532 -11.99 -7.35 13.21
N VAL A 533 -12.08 -6.03 13.12
CA VAL A 533 -10.95 -5.12 12.87
C VAL A 533 -10.44 -4.54 14.18
N CYS A 534 -11.32 -3.92 14.95
CA CYS A 534 -10.97 -3.26 16.20
C CYS A 534 -12.21 -3.06 17.08
N ASN A 535 -11.95 -2.83 18.37
CA ASN A 535 -12.94 -2.35 19.33
C ASN A 535 -12.66 -0.87 19.64
N LEU A 536 -13.73 -0.08 19.71
CA LEU A 536 -13.67 1.33 20.08
C LEU A 536 -14.25 1.49 21.48
N ASP A 537 -13.46 2.07 22.37
CA ASP A 537 -13.89 2.50 23.69
C ASP A 537 -14.23 3.99 23.62
N ILE A 538 -15.52 4.31 23.62
CA ILE A 538 -16.01 5.67 23.43
C ILE A 538 -16.35 6.29 24.78
N ALA A 539 -15.60 7.31 25.18
CA ALA A 539 -15.89 8.09 26.38
C ALA A 539 -17.05 9.06 26.12
N THR A 540 -18.17 8.86 26.82
CA THR A 540 -19.41 9.64 26.57
C THR A 540 -19.61 10.81 27.53
N ASP A 541 -18.60 11.16 28.33
CA ASP A 541 -18.70 12.16 29.40
C ASP A 541 -18.91 13.58 28.87
N ASN A 542 -18.30 13.90 27.73
CA ASN A 542 -18.40 15.20 27.07
C ASN A 542 -19.47 15.25 25.96
N VAL A 543 -20.37 14.26 25.93
CA VAL A 543 -21.45 14.15 24.94
C VAL A 543 -22.76 14.68 25.53
N ASP A 544 -23.57 15.34 24.70
CA ASP A 544 -24.89 15.82 25.10
C ASP A 544 -25.85 14.71 25.56
N ARG A 545 -26.56 14.96 26.68
CA ARG A 545 -27.50 14.02 27.30
C ARG A 545 -28.86 14.67 27.51
N LYS A 546 -29.93 13.95 27.17
CA LYS A 546 -31.31 14.39 27.42
C LYS A 546 -32.05 13.37 28.28
N LEU A 547 -32.55 13.82 29.43
CA LEU A 547 -33.38 12.98 30.30
C LEU A 547 -34.76 12.73 29.66
N LYS A 548 -35.14 11.47 29.53
CA LYS A 548 -36.43 11.02 29.00
C LYS A 548 -37.29 10.44 30.12
N ASN A 549 -38.61 10.47 29.91
CA ASN A 549 -39.62 10.02 30.88
C ASN A 549 -39.52 10.70 32.26
N ARG A 550 -39.05 11.95 32.33
CA ARG A 550 -38.84 12.69 33.59
C ARG A 550 -40.11 13.07 34.36
N HIS A 551 -41.28 12.94 33.74
CA HIS A 551 -42.52 13.47 34.29
C HIS A 551 -43.17 12.46 35.23
N TRP A 552 -43.77 12.95 36.32
CA TRP A 552 -44.38 12.13 37.37
C TRP A 552 -45.51 11.22 36.86
N TYR A 553 -46.16 11.58 35.76
CA TYR A 553 -47.21 10.81 35.09
C TYR A 553 -46.67 9.81 34.04
N SER A 554 -45.35 9.69 33.88
CA SER A 554 -44.77 8.72 32.96
C SER A 554 -44.81 7.33 33.58
N SER A 555 -45.53 6.40 32.95
CA SER A 555 -45.57 4.99 33.35
C SER A 555 -44.28 4.22 33.03
N LYS A 556 -43.31 4.87 32.37
CA LYS A 556 -42.05 4.29 31.93
C LYS A 556 -40.89 4.82 32.80
N PRO A 557 -39.87 4.00 33.09
CA PRO A 557 -38.71 4.45 33.85
C PRO A 557 -37.99 5.62 33.16
N ALA A 558 -37.47 6.56 33.96
CA ALA A 558 -36.63 7.64 33.49
C ALA A 558 -35.26 7.12 33.07
N PHE A 559 -34.73 7.65 31.96
CA PHE A 559 -33.43 7.25 31.43
C PHE A 559 -32.76 8.43 30.72
N TRP A 560 -31.43 8.41 30.67
CA TRP A 560 -30.64 9.34 29.87
C TRP A 560 -30.54 8.85 28.43
N ARG A 561 -30.82 9.75 27.48
CA ARG A 561 -30.53 9.53 26.07
C ARG A 561 -29.32 10.36 25.67
N THR A 562 -28.22 9.69 25.36
CA THR A 562 -26.98 10.30 24.89
C THR A 562 -26.90 10.16 23.38
N SER A 563 -26.73 11.27 22.67
CA SER A 563 -26.66 11.31 21.20
C SER A 563 -25.27 11.76 20.75
N PHE A 564 -24.59 10.90 20.00
CA PHE A 564 -23.28 11.20 19.39
C PHE A 564 -23.17 10.56 18.02
N GLU A 565 -22.16 11.01 17.29
CA GLU A 565 -21.80 10.55 15.97
C GLU A 565 -20.39 9.96 16.02
N VAL A 566 -20.24 8.73 15.52
CA VAL A 566 -18.92 8.17 15.21
C VAL A 566 -18.69 8.36 13.73
N ARG A 567 -17.64 9.09 13.40
CA ARG A 567 -17.20 9.33 12.03
C ARG A 567 -16.01 8.43 11.73
N VAL A 568 -16.20 7.55 10.76
CA VAL A 568 -15.21 6.62 10.25
C VAL A 568 -14.51 7.28 9.06
N VAL A 569 -13.24 7.63 9.23
CA VAL A 569 -12.42 8.30 8.21
C VAL A 569 -11.47 7.27 7.61
N VAL A 570 -11.65 7.03 6.31
CA VAL A 570 -10.84 6.08 5.54
C VAL A 570 -9.70 6.83 4.86
N GLY A 571 -8.47 6.52 5.25
CA GLY A 571 -7.26 6.97 4.57
C GLY A 571 -6.87 6.05 3.41
N PRO A 572 -5.70 6.27 2.77
CA PRO A 572 -5.16 5.40 1.73
C PRO A 572 -5.13 3.91 2.09
N ALA A 573 -4.70 3.62 3.33
CA ALA A 573 -4.62 2.29 3.91
C ALA A 573 -4.84 2.35 5.43
N ASP A 574 -5.52 3.39 5.88
CA ASP A 574 -5.72 3.73 7.29
C ASP A 574 -7.22 3.81 7.58
N LEU A 575 -7.60 3.51 8.82
CA LEU A 575 -8.95 3.68 9.32
C LEU A 575 -8.87 4.39 10.68
N SER A 576 -9.43 5.60 10.74
CA SER A 576 -9.45 6.40 11.97
C SER A 576 -10.88 6.80 12.36
N PHE A 577 -11.07 7.07 13.64
CA PHE A 577 -12.38 7.29 14.23
C PHE A 577 -12.43 8.63 14.94
N GLN A 578 -13.52 9.37 14.74
CA GLN A 578 -13.73 10.67 15.38
C GLN A 578 -15.08 10.70 16.07
N LEU A 579 -15.10 11.23 17.30
CA LEU A 579 -16.34 11.45 18.05
C LEU A 579 -16.86 12.87 17.77
N TRP A 580 -18.13 12.96 17.40
CA TRP A 580 -18.83 14.21 17.12
C TRP A 580 -20.11 14.31 17.95
N SER A 581 -20.47 15.53 18.36
CA SER A 581 -21.75 15.81 19.00
C SER A 581 -22.20 17.23 18.61
N ARG A 582 -23.48 17.38 18.24
CA ARG A 582 -24.07 18.66 17.79
C ARG A 582 -23.30 19.36 16.66
N GLY A 583 -22.72 18.58 15.75
CA GLY A 583 -21.95 19.10 14.62
C GLY A 583 -20.52 19.54 14.96
N GLU A 584 -20.06 19.36 16.20
CA GLU A 584 -18.69 19.67 16.62
C GLU A 584 -17.90 18.40 16.96
N ARG A 585 -16.62 18.38 16.56
CA ARG A 585 -15.70 17.30 16.93
C ARG A 585 -15.37 17.44 18.41
N ILE A 586 -15.67 16.41 19.20
CA ILE A 586 -15.28 16.36 20.60
C ILE A 586 -13.76 16.23 20.65
N ARG A 587 -13.11 17.17 21.36
CA ARG A 587 -11.68 17.17 21.66
C ARG A 587 -11.54 17.22 23.17
N SER A 588 -10.68 16.38 23.74
CA SER A 588 -10.44 16.34 25.18
C SER A 588 -8.94 16.17 25.46
N LYS A 589 -8.50 16.33 26.72
CA LYS A 589 -7.10 16.09 27.11
C LYS A 589 -6.66 14.64 26.86
N HIS A 590 -7.61 13.71 26.84
CA HIS A 590 -7.43 12.32 26.43
C HIS A 590 -8.19 12.07 25.11
N GLU A 591 -7.75 11.12 24.30
CA GLU A 591 -8.50 10.78 23.09
C GLU A 591 -9.91 10.29 23.46
N PRO A 592 -10.97 10.90 22.90
CA PRO A 592 -12.35 10.56 23.24
C PRO A 592 -12.78 9.17 22.73
N ILE A 593 -12.00 8.59 21.82
CA ILE A 593 -12.14 7.22 21.34
C ILE A 593 -10.77 6.56 21.51
N SER A 594 -10.70 5.50 22.31
CA SER A 594 -9.54 4.60 22.32
C SER A 594 -9.81 3.45 21.35
N VAL A 595 -8.83 3.12 20.50
CA VAL A 595 -8.96 2.07 19.48
C VAL A 595 -8.10 0.88 19.86
N HIS A 596 -8.74 -0.28 20.04
CA HIS A 596 -8.09 -1.55 20.34
C HIS A 596 -8.11 -2.43 19.10
N TRP A 597 -7.02 -2.39 18.35
CA TRP A 597 -6.87 -3.18 17.12
C TRP A 597 -6.72 -4.67 17.41
N MET A 598 -7.42 -5.49 16.62
CA MET A 598 -7.19 -6.93 16.61
C MET A 598 -5.88 -7.25 15.88
N PRO A 599 -5.18 -8.34 16.24
CA PRO A 599 -4.03 -8.81 15.48
C PRO A 599 -4.44 -9.18 14.05
N ALA A 600 -3.55 -9.01 13.08
CA ALA A 600 -3.80 -9.49 11.73
C ALA A 600 -3.78 -11.03 11.72
N GLU A 601 -4.94 -11.65 11.57
CA GLU A 601 -5.07 -13.11 11.55
C GLU A 601 -4.75 -13.70 10.17
N LYS A 602 -4.40 -14.99 10.14
CA LYS A 602 -4.41 -15.75 8.90
C LYS A 602 -5.86 -16.01 8.52
N THR A 603 -6.35 -15.31 7.49
CA THR A 603 -7.59 -15.68 6.77
C THR A 603 -7.51 -17.10 6.24
#